data_AF-A0A9D2RYT2-F1
#
_entry.id   AF-A0A9D2RYT2-F1
#
_cell.length_a   1.000
_cell.length_b   1.000
_cell.length_c   1.000
_cell.angle_alpha   90.00
_cell.angle_beta   90.00
_cell.angle_gamma   90.00
#
_symmetry.space_group_name_H-M   'P 1'
#
loop_
_entity.id
_entity.type
_entity.pdbx_description
1 polymer ?
#
loop_
_entity_poly.entity_id
_entity_poly.type
_entity_poly.pdbx_seq_one_letter_code
_entity_poly.pdbx_strand_id
1 'polypeptide(L)'
;EAKDMVRSAVNQKSQELGLALENVVDREGWNITTARVGNTLHTQEVSLETCAVVNIFTQSEFERFSGQQVDLAENQVLLFDPANTFPEEDTLHIDDKTYQIVPSDYVMPEASTLAQIYEMYYLVVRDETVVENILAPSGSDTFPIYSYDFDVAGGDPEDIAALREALGTVDFSGPGVEYEALLFEDSATSRQSFMELYGGLFFLGLFLGVLFLLGTALIIYYKQVSEGYDDARRFNIMQKVGMSHKEVKQSIHSQILLVFFLPLVMAVLHLAFAFPMLEKILLVMGLANTQLILLSTLGCVAVFALAYLIIYALTARTYYNIVETAA
;
A
#
# COMPACT_ATOMS: atom_id res chain seq x y z
N GLU A 1 -13.73 34.73 -4.16
CA GLU A 1 -13.76 34.61 -5.64
C GLU A 1 -13.41 33.20 -6.10
N ALA A 2 -12.17 32.73 -6.01
CA ALA A 2 -11.79 31.37 -6.43
C ALA A 2 -12.62 30.25 -5.74
N LYS A 3 -12.75 30.31 -4.41
CA LYS A 3 -13.56 29.36 -3.61
C LYS A 3 -15.03 29.34 -4.06
N ASP A 4 -15.60 30.50 -4.34
CA ASP A 4 -17.00 30.63 -4.77
C ASP A 4 -17.21 30.10 -6.19
N MET A 5 -16.20 30.22 -7.07
CA MET A 5 -16.21 29.58 -8.39
C MET A 5 -16.26 28.06 -8.26
N VAL A 6 -15.46 27.47 -7.38
CA VAL A 6 -15.49 26.02 -7.10
C VAL A 6 -16.87 25.59 -6.59
N ARG A 7 -17.38 26.26 -5.55
CA ARG A 7 -18.72 25.98 -4.99
C ARG A 7 -19.81 26.08 -6.05
N SER A 8 -19.76 27.11 -6.89
CA SER A 8 -20.77 27.36 -7.93
C SER A 8 -20.69 26.32 -9.04
N ALA A 9 -19.48 25.97 -9.49
CA ALA A 9 -19.26 24.95 -10.51
C ALA A 9 -19.79 23.59 -10.06
N VAL A 10 -19.47 23.16 -8.84
CA VAL A 10 -19.95 21.89 -8.29
C VAL A 10 -21.46 21.86 -8.15
N ASN A 11 -22.07 22.91 -7.60
CA ASN A 11 -23.52 23.00 -7.50
C ASN A 11 -24.21 23.02 -8.87
N GLN A 12 -23.66 23.74 -9.84
CA GLN A 12 -24.21 23.80 -11.19
C GLN A 12 -24.12 22.44 -11.90
N LYS A 13 -22.93 21.80 -11.89
CA LYS A 13 -22.70 20.54 -12.59
C LYS A 13 -23.47 19.37 -11.97
N SER A 14 -23.55 19.30 -10.64
CA SER A 14 -24.39 18.31 -9.97
C SER A 14 -25.87 18.46 -10.32
N GLN A 15 -26.40 19.70 -10.34
CA GLN A 15 -27.78 19.96 -10.74
C GLN A 15 -28.06 19.62 -12.22
N GLU A 16 -27.15 19.97 -13.13
CA GLU A 16 -27.24 19.62 -14.56
C GLU A 16 -27.33 18.10 -14.77
N LEU A 17 -26.63 17.32 -13.93
CA LEU A 17 -26.63 15.86 -13.97
C LEU A 17 -27.74 15.22 -13.12
N GLY A 18 -28.50 16.01 -12.36
CA GLY A 18 -29.54 15.50 -11.46
C GLY A 18 -28.99 14.75 -10.24
N LEU A 19 -27.75 15.03 -9.85
CA LEU A 19 -27.06 14.39 -8.73
C LEU A 19 -27.28 15.17 -7.44
N ALA A 20 -27.58 14.45 -6.36
CA ALA A 20 -27.57 15.01 -5.01
C ALA A 20 -26.19 14.84 -4.39
N LEU A 21 -25.73 15.87 -3.67
CA LEU A 21 -24.47 15.84 -2.94
C LEU A 21 -24.75 15.76 -1.43
N GLU A 22 -23.94 14.96 -0.74
CA GLU A 22 -24.00 14.74 0.71
C GLU A 22 -22.63 15.04 1.33
N ASN A 23 -22.59 15.24 2.65
CA ASN A 23 -21.35 15.44 3.41
C ASN A 23 -20.39 16.48 2.81
N VAL A 24 -20.94 17.57 2.27
CA VAL A 24 -20.15 18.65 1.67
C VAL A 24 -19.30 19.32 2.74
N VAL A 25 -18.00 19.33 2.54
CA VAL A 25 -17.00 19.97 3.40
C VAL A 25 -16.07 20.78 2.52
N ASP A 26 -15.76 22.00 2.94
CA ASP A 26 -14.74 22.80 2.30
C ASP A 26 -13.76 23.31 3.34
N ARG A 27 -12.48 23.31 3.00
CA ARG A 27 -11.41 23.71 3.91
C ARG A 27 -10.34 24.48 3.17
N GLU A 28 -9.78 25.47 3.83
CA GLU A 28 -8.54 26.12 3.39
C GLU A 28 -7.46 25.90 4.44
N GLY A 29 -6.32 25.34 4.03
CA GLY A 29 -5.22 25.13 4.94
C GLY A 29 -3.90 25.06 4.23
N TRP A 30 -2.87 24.72 4.98
CA TRP A 30 -1.54 24.48 4.47
C TRP A 30 -1.12 23.09 4.84
N ASN A 31 -0.21 22.49 4.08
CA ASN A 31 0.44 21.26 4.49
C ASN A 31 1.95 21.46 4.49
N ILE A 32 2.61 20.80 5.44
CA ILE A 32 4.06 20.74 5.50
C ILE A 32 4.50 19.33 5.86
N THR A 33 5.51 18.84 5.16
CA THR A 33 6.19 17.61 5.52
C THR A 33 7.32 17.94 6.49
N THR A 34 7.38 17.22 7.59
CA THR A 34 8.31 17.42 8.69
C THR A 34 8.96 16.10 9.11
N ALA A 35 10.06 16.17 9.85
CA ALA A 35 10.58 15.04 10.62
C ALA A 35 10.17 15.19 12.09
N ARG A 36 9.40 14.23 12.62
CA ARG A 36 9.06 14.21 14.05
C ARG A 36 10.07 13.42 14.86
N VAL A 37 10.61 14.06 15.90
CA VAL A 37 11.43 13.42 16.93
C VAL A 37 10.87 13.81 18.30
N GLY A 38 10.21 12.86 18.98
CA GLY A 38 9.51 13.14 20.23
C GLY A 38 8.38 14.15 20.02
N ASN A 39 8.41 15.26 20.75
CA ASN A 39 7.46 16.36 20.67
C ASN A 39 7.92 17.50 19.71
N THR A 40 8.97 17.25 18.91
CA THR A 40 9.56 18.25 18.01
C THR A 40 9.32 17.88 16.55
N LEU A 41 8.87 18.86 15.76
CA LEU A 41 8.75 18.80 14.30
C LEU A 41 9.88 19.62 13.66
N HIS A 42 10.71 18.97 12.85
CA HIS A 42 11.78 19.61 12.10
C HIS A 42 11.32 19.85 10.66
N THR A 43 11.41 21.10 10.18
CA THR A 43 10.89 21.48 8.85
C THR A 43 11.92 21.37 7.72
N GLN A 44 13.22 21.32 8.04
CA GLN A 44 14.31 21.34 7.05
C GLN A 44 14.98 19.98 6.81
N GLU A 45 15.06 19.13 7.84
CA GLU A 45 15.78 17.85 7.80
C GLU A 45 14.82 16.66 7.86
N VAL A 46 14.02 16.49 6.80
CA VAL A 46 13.03 15.41 6.73
C VAL A 46 13.68 14.08 6.33
N SER A 47 13.62 13.08 7.23
CA SER A 47 13.95 11.68 6.93
C SER A 47 12.69 10.87 6.68
N LEU A 48 12.77 9.86 5.81
CA LEU A 48 11.66 8.94 5.54
C LEU A 48 11.21 8.16 6.78
N GLU A 49 12.12 7.90 7.73
CA GLU A 49 11.81 7.13 8.94
C GLU A 49 11.07 7.94 10.01
N THR A 50 11.19 9.27 9.98
CA THR A 50 10.56 10.19 10.95
C THR A 50 9.53 11.09 10.28
N CYS A 51 9.13 10.76 9.05
CA CYS A 51 8.27 11.59 8.22
C CYS A 51 6.88 11.77 8.86
N ALA A 52 6.47 13.02 9.01
CA ALA A 52 5.15 13.41 9.46
C ALA A 52 4.61 14.55 8.58
N VAL A 53 3.35 14.43 8.16
CA VAL A 53 2.63 15.47 7.43
C VAL A 53 1.76 16.25 8.40
N VAL A 54 1.91 17.57 8.42
CA VAL A 54 1.14 18.47 9.27
C VAL A 54 0.24 19.32 8.40
N ASN A 55 -1.06 19.21 8.61
CA ASN A 55 -2.06 20.07 7.99
C ASN A 55 -2.37 21.21 8.95
N ILE A 56 -2.17 22.45 8.52
CA ILE A 56 -2.28 23.64 9.34
C ILE A 56 -3.54 24.40 8.92
N PHE A 57 -4.38 24.75 9.89
CA PHE A 57 -5.55 25.61 9.72
C PHE A 57 -5.41 26.85 10.59
N THR A 58 -5.96 27.97 10.15
CA THR A 58 -6.14 29.13 11.01
C THR A 58 -7.28 28.89 11.98
N GLN A 59 -7.29 29.65 13.07
CA GLN A 59 -8.35 29.63 14.06
C GLN A 59 -9.71 29.92 13.43
N SER A 60 -9.78 30.97 12.59
CA SER A 60 -11.01 31.36 11.90
C SER A 60 -11.54 30.26 10.99
N GLU A 61 -10.65 29.54 10.30
CA GLU A 61 -11.05 28.42 9.46
C GLU A 61 -11.52 27.21 10.27
N PHE A 62 -10.79 26.88 11.34
CA PHE A 62 -11.20 25.82 12.26
C PHE A 62 -12.58 26.10 12.86
N GLU A 63 -12.83 27.31 13.34
CA GLU A 63 -14.12 27.72 13.88
C GLU A 63 -15.24 27.57 12.85
N ARG A 64 -14.95 27.88 11.57
CA ARG A 64 -15.90 27.81 10.46
C ARG A 64 -16.34 26.38 10.18
N PHE A 65 -15.41 25.43 10.06
CA PHE A 65 -15.77 24.05 9.70
C PHE A 65 -16.13 23.18 10.92
N SER A 66 -15.58 23.45 12.10
CA SER A 66 -15.86 22.67 13.31
C SER A 66 -17.08 23.17 14.08
N GLY A 67 -17.43 24.46 13.94
CA GLY A 67 -18.42 25.14 14.76
C GLY A 67 -17.96 25.41 16.21
N GLN A 68 -16.73 25.04 16.58
CA GLN A 68 -16.16 25.25 17.91
C GLN A 68 -15.38 26.57 17.94
N GLN A 69 -15.75 27.44 18.88
CA GLN A 69 -15.06 28.70 19.14
C GLN A 69 -13.81 28.47 19.99
N VAL A 70 -12.71 29.12 19.63
CA VAL A 70 -11.43 29.03 20.33
C VAL A 70 -10.76 30.41 20.37
N ASP A 71 -9.85 30.64 21.31
CA ASP A 71 -9.13 31.92 21.45
C ASP A 71 -7.66 31.61 21.71
N LEU A 72 -6.90 31.42 20.63
CA LEU A 72 -5.50 31.01 20.68
C LEU A 72 -4.59 32.24 20.75
N ALA A 73 -3.66 32.24 21.70
CA ALA A 73 -2.51 33.15 21.66
C ALA A 73 -1.52 32.75 20.53
N GLU A 74 -0.57 33.63 20.18
CA GLU A 74 0.44 33.36 19.14
C GLU A 74 1.29 32.10 19.40
N ASN A 75 1.52 31.79 20.67
CA ASN A 75 2.29 30.64 21.12
C ASN A 75 1.40 29.47 21.56
N GLN A 76 0.13 29.45 21.17
CA GLN A 76 -0.82 28.38 21.47
C GLN A 76 -1.36 27.74 20.20
N VAL A 77 -1.57 26.43 20.25
CA VAL A 77 -2.07 25.64 19.13
C VAL A 77 -3.05 24.58 19.60
N LEU A 78 -3.98 24.17 18.73
CA LEU A 78 -4.63 22.87 18.88
C LEU A 78 -3.84 21.85 18.06
N LEU A 79 -3.58 20.69 18.65
CA LEU A 79 -2.97 19.56 17.96
C LEU A 79 -3.95 18.39 17.95
N PHE A 80 -4.31 17.93 16.76
CA PHE A 80 -5.07 16.70 16.58
C PHE A 80 -4.16 15.62 16.02
N ASP A 81 -4.12 14.50 16.74
CA ASP A 81 -3.32 13.32 16.42
C ASP A 81 -4.24 12.09 16.30
N PRO A 82 -4.67 11.75 15.08
CA PRO A 82 -5.58 10.63 14.84
C PRO A 82 -4.99 9.26 15.19
N ALA A 83 -3.67 9.12 15.03
CA ALA A 83 -2.96 7.87 15.25
C ALA A 83 -2.55 7.68 16.72
N ASN A 84 -2.67 8.72 17.55
CA ASN A 84 -2.22 8.75 18.94
C ASN A 84 -0.73 8.36 19.07
N THR A 85 0.10 8.90 18.16
CA THR A 85 1.56 8.68 18.09
C THR A 85 2.39 9.79 18.72
N PHE A 86 1.81 10.97 18.93
CA PHE A 86 2.44 12.11 19.58
C PHE A 86 2.56 11.86 21.10
N PRO A 87 3.66 12.28 21.74
CA PRO A 87 3.82 12.12 23.19
C PRO A 87 2.72 12.83 23.99
N GLU A 88 2.35 12.28 25.15
CA GLU A 88 1.45 12.93 26.12
C GLU A 88 2.16 14.11 26.81
N GLU A 89 2.37 15.19 26.06
CA GLU A 89 2.99 16.43 26.51
C GLU A 89 2.13 17.63 26.11
N ASP A 90 2.18 18.70 26.90
CA ASP A 90 1.40 19.92 26.67
C ASP A 90 2.13 20.93 25.75
N THR A 91 3.23 20.51 25.13
CA THR A 91 4.10 21.38 24.31
C THR A 91 4.45 20.73 22.99
N LEU A 92 4.45 21.54 21.94
CA LEU A 92 4.92 21.21 20.61
C LEU A 92 6.09 22.12 20.25
N HIS A 93 7.21 21.55 19.84
CA HIS A 93 8.31 22.31 19.24
C HIS A 93 8.23 22.22 17.72
N ILE A 94 8.38 23.36 17.05
CA ILE A 94 8.56 23.41 15.59
C ILE A 94 9.84 24.18 15.35
N ASP A 95 10.88 23.47 14.91
CA ASP A 95 12.26 23.96 14.86
C ASP A 95 12.70 24.63 16.18
N ASP A 96 12.95 25.95 16.18
CA ASP A 96 13.37 26.73 17.34
C ASP A 96 12.20 27.33 18.14
N LYS A 97 10.95 27.13 17.68
CA LYS A 97 9.74 27.71 18.27
C LYS A 97 9.05 26.72 19.18
N THR A 98 8.43 27.24 20.23
CA THR A 98 7.69 26.45 21.22
C THR A 98 6.25 26.92 21.29
N TYR A 99 5.33 25.98 21.11
CA TYR A 99 3.89 26.19 21.21
C TYR A 99 3.31 25.38 22.36
N GLN A 100 2.38 25.98 23.10
CA GLN A 100 1.58 25.30 24.11
C GLN A 100 0.37 24.65 23.43
N ILE A 101 0.18 23.36 23.66
CA ILE A 101 -0.98 22.62 23.15
C ILE A 101 -2.17 22.91 24.05
N VAL A 102 -3.25 23.40 23.46
CA VAL A 102 -4.53 23.65 24.13
C VAL A 102 -5.45 22.46 23.83
N PRO A 103 -6.09 21.86 24.85
CA PRO A 103 -6.96 20.70 24.64
C PRO A 103 -8.22 21.08 23.86
N SER A 104 -8.67 20.17 22.99
CA SER A 104 -9.96 20.23 22.30
C SER A 104 -10.64 18.86 22.34
N ASP A 105 -11.96 18.85 22.46
CA ASP A 105 -12.81 17.65 22.37
C ASP A 105 -13.30 17.35 20.94
N TYR A 106 -12.94 18.20 19.97
CA TYR A 106 -13.26 17.99 18.57
C TYR A 106 -12.54 16.77 17.99
N VAL A 107 -13.28 15.97 17.22
CA VAL A 107 -12.74 14.79 16.54
C VAL A 107 -12.69 15.07 15.05
N MET A 108 -11.50 15.00 14.45
CA MET A 108 -11.31 15.26 13.03
C MET A 108 -11.97 14.15 12.17
N PRO A 109 -12.99 14.44 11.34
CA PRO A 109 -13.83 13.42 10.71
C PRO A 109 -13.14 12.50 9.70
N GLU A 110 -12.11 12.97 9.02
CA GLU A 110 -11.47 12.30 7.86
C GLU A 110 -10.16 11.58 8.20
N ALA A 111 -9.86 11.45 9.48
CA ALA A 111 -8.55 11.05 9.92
C ALA A 111 -8.32 9.52 9.94
N SER A 112 -8.83 8.81 8.93
CA SER A 112 -8.48 7.41 8.72
C SER A 112 -7.06 7.31 8.17
N THR A 113 -6.08 7.35 9.06
CA THR A 113 -4.65 7.16 8.77
C THR A 113 -4.31 5.71 8.40
N LEU A 114 -5.29 4.80 8.34
CA LEU A 114 -5.09 3.36 8.12
C LEU A 114 -4.31 3.00 6.85
N ALA A 115 -4.30 3.88 5.85
CA ALA A 115 -3.55 3.70 4.59
C ALA A 115 -2.30 4.58 4.47
N GLN A 116 -2.02 5.43 5.47
CA GLN A 116 -0.86 6.32 5.44
C GLN A 116 0.37 5.63 6.04
N ILE A 117 1.49 5.77 5.33
CA ILE A 117 2.79 5.21 5.73
C ILE A 117 3.62 6.20 6.57
N TYR A 118 3.05 7.37 6.86
CA TYR A 118 3.64 8.47 7.62
C TYR A 118 2.65 8.93 8.69
N GLU A 119 3.15 9.62 9.70
CA GLU A 119 2.30 10.21 10.73
C GLU A 119 1.60 11.45 10.19
N MET A 120 0.36 11.70 10.63
CA MET A 120 -0.42 12.84 10.19
C MET A 120 -0.95 13.60 11.39
N TYR A 121 -0.72 14.91 11.38
CA TYR A 121 -1.19 15.82 12.42
C TYR A 121 -2.04 16.92 11.79
N TYR A 122 -3.02 17.40 12.54
CA TYR A 122 -3.71 18.64 12.23
C TYR A 122 -3.38 19.68 13.29
N LEU A 123 -2.91 20.84 12.86
CA LEU A 123 -2.50 21.94 13.71
C LEU A 123 -3.42 23.13 13.47
N VAL A 124 -4.03 23.67 14.53
CA VAL A 124 -4.78 24.93 14.44
C VAL A 124 -3.96 26.02 15.10
N VAL A 125 -3.71 27.09 14.35
CA VAL A 125 -2.90 28.25 14.79
C VAL A 125 -3.75 29.52 14.77
N ARG A 126 -3.32 30.55 15.50
CA ARG A 126 -4.09 31.81 15.64
C ARG A 126 -4.49 32.44 14.30
N ASP A 127 -3.53 32.65 13.40
CA ASP A 127 -3.74 33.31 12.11
C ASP A 127 -2.66 32.95 11.08
N GLU A 128 -2.79 33.50 9.86
CA GLU A 128 -1.85 33.30 8.76
C GLU A 128 -0.42 33.74 9.08
N THR A 129 -0.24 34.77 9.93
CA THR A 129 1.10 35.20 10.34
C THR A 129 1.82 34.11 11.13
N VAL A 130 1.10 33.31 11.93
CA VAL A 130 1.70 32.13 12.59
C VAL A 130 2.02 31.03 11.57
N VAL A 131 1.18 30.82 10.56
CA VAL A 131 1.43 29.86 9.47
C VAL A 131 2.71 30.22 8.71
N GLU A 132 2.83 31.46 8.22
CA GLU A 132 4.01 31.95 7.52
C GLU A 132 5.27 31.77 8.35
N ASN A 133 5.18 32.03 9.66
CA ASN A 133 6.28 31.83 10.60
C ASN A 133 6.70 30.36 10.72
N ILE A 134 5.77 29.41 10.64
CA ILE A 134 6.05 27.97 10.70
C ILE A 134 6.65 27.48 9.37
N LEU A 135 6.16 27.99 8.24
CA LEU A 135 6.56 27.54 6.90
C LEU A 135 7.83 28.22 6.39
N ALA A 136 8.13 29.45 6.81
CA ALA A 136 9.29 30.21 6.31
C ALA A 136 10.63 29.46 6.38
N PRO A 137 10.95 28.69 7.43
CA PRO A 137 12.20 27.93 7.51
C PRO A 137 12.31 26.79 6.49
N SER A 138 11.20 26.22 6.01
CA SER A 138 11.24 25.10 5.05
C SER A 138 11.56 25.55 3.63
N GLY A 139 11.44 26.85 3.34
CA GLY A 139 11.53 27.39 1.99
C GLY A 139 10.40 26.95 1.07
N SER A 140 9.31 26.39 1.63
CA SER A 140 8.10 26.04 0.90
C SER A 140 7.29 27.28 0.57
N ASP A 141 6.59 27.26 -0.57
CA ASP A 141 5.62 28.29 -0.90
C ASP A 141 4.49 28.30 0.14
N THR A 142 4.05 29.51 0.52
CA THR A 142 3.06 29.74 1.58
C THR A 142 1.63 29.81 1.04
N PHE A 143 1.37 29.24 -0.14
CA PHE A 143 0.02 29.29 -0.72
C PHE A 143 -0.91 28.31 -0.01
N PRO A 144 -2.11 28.76 0.41
CA PRO A 144 -3.10 27.84 0.98
C PRO A 144 -3.63 26.88 -0.10
N ILE A 145 -3.92 25.67 0.33
CA ILE A 145 -4.69 24.66 -0.38
C ILE A 145 -6.15 24.82 0.01
N TYR A 146 -7.01 24.99 -0.98
CA TYR A 146 -8.46 24.94 -0.79
C TYR A 146 -9.00 23.60 -1.31
N SER A 147 -9.66 22.84 -0.45
CA SER A 147 -10.38 21.61 -0.79
C SER A 147 -11.90 21.83 -0.74
N TYR A 148 -12.61 21.14 -1.63
CA TYR A 148 -14.07 21.11 -1.68
C TYR A 148 -14.51 19.66 -1.90
N ASP A 149 -14.75 19.00 -0.78
CA ASP A 149 -14.96 17.56 -0.66
C ASP A 149 -16.45 17.28 -0.48
N PHE A 150 -16.95 16.21 -1.09
CA PHE A 150 -18.37 15.84 -1.01
C PHE A 150 -18.59 14.39 -1.46
N ASP A 151 -19.69 13.81 -1.00
CA ASP A 151 -20.18 12.52 -1.47
C ASP A 151 -21.25 12.72 -2.55
N VAL A 152 -21.20 11.93 -3.61
CA VAL A 152 -22.33 11.80 -4.54
C VAL A 152 -23.32 10.82 -3.94
N ALA A 153 -24.56 11.26 -3.70
CA ALA A 153 -25.59 10.45 -3.06
C ALA A 153 -25.81 9.13 -3.82
N GLY A 154 -25.86 8.03 -3.09
CA GLY A 154 -25.96 6.68 -3.66
C GLY A 154 -24.63 6.06 -4.09
N GLY A 155 -23.58 6.85 -4.28
CA GLY A 155 -22.22 6.38 -4.52
C GLY A 155 -22.04 5.59 -5.81
N ASP A 156 -22.83 5.87 -6.85
CA ASP A 156 -22.70 5.21 -8.15
C ASP A 156 -21.39 5.66 -8.84
N PRO A 157 -20.47 4.74 -9.18
CA PRO A 157 -19.25 5.08 -9.89
C PRO A 157 -19.46 5.79 -11.23
N GLU A 158 -20.56 5.52 -11.94
CA GLU A 158 -20.86 6.18 -13.22
C GLU A 158 -21.22 7.65 -13.00
N ASP A 159 -22.02 7.95 -11.98
CA ASP A 159 -22.39 9.33 -11.62
C ASP A 159 -21.19 10.13 -11.11
N ILE A 160 -20.34 9.51 -10.30
CA ILE A 160 -19.10 10.11 -9.80
C ILE A 160 -18.17 10.46 -10.97
N ALA A 161 -17.97 9.52 -11.90
CA ALA A 161 -17.13 9.73 -13.08
C ALA A 161 -17.71 10.83 -13.99
N ALA A 162 -19.03 10.85 -14.20
CA ALA A 162 -19.71 11.86 -15.01
C ALA A 162 -19.57 13.27 -14.40
N LEU A 163 -19.73 13.40 -13.08
CA LEU A 163 -19.54 14.69 -12.40
C LEU A 163 -18.08 15.15 -12.48
N ARG A 164 -17.12 14.25 -12.28
CA ARG A 164 -15.69 14.54 -12.41
C ARG A 164 -15.33 15.00 -13.83
N GLU A 165 -15.85 14.33 -14.86
CA GLU A 165 -15.67 14.75 -16.26
C GLU A 165 -16.29 16.13 -16.50
N ALA A 166 -17.52 16.37 -16.03
CA ALA A 166 -18.20 17.65 -16.18
C ALA A 166 -17.43 18.80 -15.49
N LEU A 167 -16.90 18.57 -14.30
CA LEU A 167 -16.05 19.53 -13.58
C LEU A 167 -14.72 19.78 -14.30
N GLY A 168 -14.12 18.75 -14.89
CA GLY A 168 -12.91 18.88 -15.69
C GLY A 168 -13.05 19.74 -16.95
N THR A 169 -14.28 20.04 -17.39
CA THR A 169 -14.55 20.98 -18.50
C THR A 169 -14.71 22.43 -18.07
N VAL A 170 -14.78 22.70 -16.76
CA VAL A 170 -14.98 24.05 -16.24
C VAL A 170 -13.65 24.79 -16.24
N ASP A 171 -13.67 26.02 -16.76
CA ASP A 171 -12.53 26.94 -16.65
C ASP A 171 -12.58 27.63 -15.27
N PHE A 172 -11.61 27.29 -14.43
CA PHE A 172 -11.46 27.89 -13.10
C PHE A 172 -10.60 29.16 -13.10
N SER A 173 -10.29 29.72 -14.27
CA SER A 173 -9.62 31.01 -14.38
C SER A 173 -10.58 32.19 -14.31
N GLY A 174 -10.08 33.34 -13.83
CA GLY A 174 -10.87 34.56 -13.73
C GLY A 174 -10.04 35.74 -13.23
N PRO A 175 -10.56 36.97 -13.32
CA PRO A 175 -9.91 38.13 -12.73
C PRO A 175 -9.68 37.90 -11.23
N GLY A 176 -8.44 38.02 -10.75
CA GLY A 176 -8.11 37.86 -9.34
C GLY A 176 -8.03 36.41 -8.84
N VAL A 177 -8.17 35.41 -9.73
CA VAL A 177 -7.99 33.99 -9.38
C VAL A 177 -6.63 33.52 -9.86
N GLU A 178 -5.78 33.17 -8.90
CA GLU A 178 -4.47 32.56 -9.13
C GLU A 178 -4.38 31.26 -8.33
N TYR A 179 -3.99 30.18 -9.00
CA TYR A 179 -3.68 28.90 -8.38
C TYR A 179 -2.53 28.26 -9.15
N GLU A 180 -1.66 27.55 -8.44
CA GLU A 180 -0.54 26.84 -9.06
C GLU A 180 -0.99 25.53 -9.70
N ALA A 181 -1.88 24.81 -9.02
CA ALA A 181 -2.41 23.54 -9.47
C ALA A 181 -3.90 23.44 -9.14
N LEU A 182 -4.63 22.72 -10.00
CA LEU A 182 -6.00 22.31 -9.78
C LEU A 182 -6.06 20.80 -9.93
N LEU A 183 -6.52 20.13 -8.88
CA LEU A 183 -6.56 18.68 -8.78
C LEU A 183 -8.00 18.23 -8.58
N PHE A 184 -8.35 17.12 -9.23
CA PHE A 184 -9.62 16.44 -9.06
C PHE A 184 -9.33 15.00 -8.66
N GLU A 185 -9.86 14.60 -7.50
CA GLU A 185 -9.79 13.23 -7.03
C GLU A 185 -11.22 12.70 -6.88
N ASP A 186 -11.41 11.45 -7.26
CA ASP A 186 -12.70 10.79 -7.13
C ASP A 186 -12.49 9.29 -6.87
N SER A 187 -13.47 8.67 -6.21
CA SER A 187 -13.39 7.28 -5.78
C SER A 187 -13.53 6.28 -6.94
N ALA A 188 -14.19 6.66 -8.03
CA ALA A 188 -14.39 5.80 -9.21
C ALA A 188 -13.08 5.62 -9.98
N THR A 189 -12.43 6.73 -10.34
CA THR A 189 -11.11 6.76 -10.99
C THR A 189 -10.06 6.13 -10.08
N SER A 190 -10.04 6.47 -8.79
CA SER A 190 -9.09 5.88 -7.82
C SER A 190 -9.23 4.36 -7.74
N ARG A 191 -10.47 3.85 -7.70
CA ARG A 191 -10.73 2.40 -7.71
C ARG A 191 -10.28 1.76 -9.02
N GLN A 192 -10.52 2.41 -10.17
CA GLN A 192 -10.07 1.92 -11.46
C GLN A 192 -8.54 1.81 -11.50
N SER A 193 -7.82 2.89 -11.15
CA SER A 193 -6.35 2.90 -11.12
C SER A 193 -5.79 1.85 -10.16
N PHE A 194 -6.42 1.67 -8.99
CA PHE A 194 -6.08 0.60 -8.06
C PHE A 194 -6.21 -0.79 -8.72
N MET A 195 -7.35 -1.08 -9.35
CA MET A 195 -7.60 -2.37 -10.00
C MET A 195 -6.67 -2.61 -11.19
N GLU A 196 -6.34 -1.57 -11.96
CA GLU A 196 -5.42 -1.67 -13.09
C GLU A 196 -4.00 -2.02 -12.63
N LEU A 197 -3.47 -1.28 -11.64
CA LEU A 197 -2.12 -1.51 -11.13
C LEU A 197 -1.99 -2.87 -10.45
N TYR A 198 -2.85 -3.16 -9.47
CA TYR A 198 -2.77 -4.39 -8.69
C TYR A 198 -3.25 -5.60 -9.48
N GLY A 199 -4.24 -5.45 -10.37
CA GLY A 199 -4.66 -6.49 -11.30
C GLY A 199 -3.56 -6.84 -12.31
N GLY A 200 -2.83 -5.84 -12.83
CA GLY A 200 -1.67 -6.04 -13.69
C GLY A 200 -0.54 -6.80 -12.99
N LEU A 201 -0.19 -6.40 -11.76
CA LEU A 201 0.82 -7.08 -10.94
C LEU A 201 0.40 -8.51 -10.58
N PHE A 202 -0.88 -8.72 -10.25
CA PHE A 202 -1.42 -10.04 -9.96
C PHE A 202 -1.36 -10.97 -11.18
N PHE A 203 -1.75 -10.48 -12.36
CA PHE A 203 -1.63 -11.21 -13.61
C PHE A 203 -0.17 -11.58 -13.90
N LEU A 204 0.75 -10.62 -13.78
CA LEU A 204 2.16 -10.85 -14.02
C LEU A 204 2.73 -11.92 -13.07
N GLY A 205 2.41 -11.83 -11.78
CA GLY A 205 2.81 -12.80 -10.78
C GLY A 205 2.28 -14.21 -11.08
N LEU A 206 1.00 -14.34 -11.44
CA LEU A 206 0.39 -15.62 -11.78
C LEU A 206 0.98 -16.20 -13.07
N PHE A 207 1.12 -15.37 -14.10
CA PHE A 207 1.68 -15.79 -15.39
C PHE A 207 3.11 -16.28 -15.26
N LEU A 208 3.98 -15.48 -14.63
CA LEU A 208 5.38 -15.87 -14.39
C LEU A 208 5.47 -17.06 -13.45
N GLY A 209 4.61 -17.13 -12.42
CA GLY A 209 4.53 -18.26 -11.50
C GLY A 209 4.23 -19.57 -12.23
N VAL A 210 3.19 -19.60 -13.08
CA VAL A 210 2.85 -20.77 -13.90
C VAL A 210 3.98 -21.09 -14.89
N LEU A 211 4.57 -20.08 -15.54
CA LEU A 211 5.65 -20.27 -16.50
C LEU A 211 6.87 -20.94 -15.87
N PHE A 212 7.32 -20.46 -14.70
CA PHE A 212 8.44 -21.05 -13.98
C PHE A 212 8.11 -22.42 -13.40
N LEU A 213 6.86 -22.65 -12.98
CA LEU A 213 6.41 -23.96 -12.51
C LEU A 213 6.44 -24.99 -13.64
N LEU A 214 5.95 -24.63 -14.83
CA LEU A 214 6.05 -25.49 -16.03
C LEU A 214 7.50 -25.74 -16.43
N GLY A 215 8.36 -24.71 -16.40
CA GLY A 215 9.79 -24.86 -16.65
C GLY A 215 10.46 -25.82 -15.67
N THR A 216 10.14 -25.69 -14.38
CA THR A 216 10.62 -26.59 -13.32
C THR A 216 10.12 -28.02 -13.55
N ALA A 217 8.84 -28.19 -13.89
CA ALA A 217 8.26 -29.49 -14.20
C ALA A 217 8.95 -30.17 -15.39
N LEU A 218 9.26 -29.41 -16.45
CA LEU A 218 9.98 -29.92 -17.63
C LEU A 218 11.40 -30.36 -17.30
N ILE A 219 12.14 -29.55 -16.54
CA ILE A 219 13.51 -29.88 -16.11
C ILE A 219 13.51 -31.16 -15.28
N ILE A 220 12.60 -31.25 -14.30
CA ILE A 220 12.47 -32.42 -13.45
C ILE A 220 12.09 -33.65 -14.28
N TYR A 221 11.09 -33.52 -15.16
CA TYR A 221 10.66 -34.63 -16.02
C TYR A 221 11.80 -35.15 -16.88
N TYR A 222 12.53 -34.26 -17.56
CA TYR A 222 13.67 -34.64 -18.39
C TYR A 222 14.76 -35.33 -17.55
N LYS A 223 15.07 -34.78 -16.37
CA LYS A 223 16.03 -35.36 -15.44
C LYS A 223 15.61 -36.77 -15.00
N GLN A 224 14.36 -36.96 -14.60
CA GLN A 224 13.84 -38.26 -14.18
C GLN A 224 13.84 -39.29 -15.32
N VAL A 225 13.49 -38.88 -16.54
CA VAL A 225 13.54 -39.78 -17.70
C VAL A 225 14.99 -40.18 -18.00
N SER A 226 15.91 -39.21 -18.06
CA SER A 226 17.33 -39.47 -18.35
C SER A 226 17.97 -40.35 -17.29
N GLU A 227 17.82 -40.01 -16.00
CA GLU A 227 18.37 -40.80 -14.89
C GLU A 227 17.70 -42.19 -14.83
N GLY A 228 16.41 -42.30 -15.12
CA GLY A 228 15.69 -43.58 -15.14
C GLY A 228 16.27 -44.58 -16.14
N TYR A 229 16.65 -44.13 -17.34
CA TYR A 229 17.30 -45.01 -18.34
C TYR A 229 18.74 -45.41 -17.96
N ASP A 230 19.52 -44.49 -17.41
CA ASP A 230 20.90 -44.76 -16.98
C ASP A 230 20.95 -45.71 -15.78
N ASP A 231 20.07 -45.47 -14.80
CA ASP A 231 19.98 -46.27 -13.59
C ASP A 231 19.37 -47.65 -13.85
N ALA A 232 18.41 -47.79 -14.78
CA ALA A 232 17.90 -49.10 -15.20
C ALA A 232 19.03 -50.06 -15.61
N ARG A 233 20.01 -49.55 -16.36
CA ARG A 233 21.20 -50.35 -16.76
C ARG A 233 22.05 -50.75 -15.55
N ARG A 234 22.27 -49.84 -14.61
CA ARG A 234 23.07 -50.09 -13.40
C ARG A 234 22.39 -51.07 -12.44
N PHE A 235 21.09 -50.93 -12.24
CA PHE A 235 20.31 -51.84 -11.40
C PHE A 235 20.30 -53.26 -11.96
N ASN A 236 20.18 -53.44 -13.29
CA ASN A 236 20.30 -54.77 -13.90
C ASN A 236 21.65 -55.46 -13.58
N ILE A 237 22.75 -54.70 -13.55
CA ILE A 237 24.07 -55.21 -13.15
C ILE A 237 24.08 -55.55 -11.65
N MET A 238 23.60 -54.65 -10.78
CA MET A 238 23.59 -54.88 -9.32
C MET A 238 22.76 -56.11 -8.93
N GLN A 239 21.69 -56.40 -9.66
CA GLN A 239 20.90 -57.62 -9.45
C GLN A 239 21.68 -58.90 -9.79
N LYS A 240 22.46 -58.88 -10.87
CA LYS A 240 23.34 -60.01 -11.24
C LYS A 240 24.46 -60.25 -10.23
N VAL A 241 24.84 -59.24 -9.46
CA VAL A 241 25.86 -59.31 -8.41
C VAL A 241 25.27 -59.66 -7.04
N GLY A 242 23.93 -59.70 -6.91
CA GLY A 242 23.24 -60.22 -5.72
C GLY A 242 22.24 -59.28 -5.04
N MET A 243 22.03 -58.07 -5.55
CA MET A 243 21.03 -57.15 -5.00
C MET A 243 19.60 -57.63 -5.31
N SER A 244 18.72 -57.66 -4.30
CA SER A 244 17.32 -58.02 -4.50
C SER A 244 16.51 -56.88 -5.14
N HIS A 245 15.40 -57.21 -5.83
CA HIS A 245 14.48 -56.20 -6.36
C HIS A 245 13.95 -55.23 -5.29
N LYS A 246 13.82 -55.68 -4.04
CA LYS A 246 13.36 -54.86 -2.92
C LYS A 246 14.39 -53.78 -2.55
N GLU A 247 15.67 -54.16 -2.50
CA GLU A 247 16.77 -53.21 -2.21
C GLU A 247 16.92 -52.18 -3.34
N VAL A 248 16.80 -52.62 -4.61
CA VAL A 248 16.76 -51.73 -5.78
C VAL A 248 15.66 -50.68 -5.63
N LYS A 249 14.42 -51.11 -5.39
CA LYS A 249 13.26 -50.21 -5.28
C LYS A 249 13.38 -49.23 -4.10
N GLN A 250 13.93 -49.68 -2.98
CA GLN A 250 14.11 -48.85 -1.80
C GLN A 250 15.19 -47.79 -2.00
N SER A 251 16.29 -48.14 -2.68
CA SER A 251 17.36 -47.21 -3.04
C SER A 251 16.84 -46.10 -3.98
N ILE A 252 16.11 -46.50 -5.03
CA ILE A 252 15.46 -45.59 -5.98
C ILE A 252 14.53 -44.63 -5.24
N HIS A 253 13.67 -45.16 -4.37
CA HIS A 253 12.67 -44.36 -3.67
C HIS A 253 13.32 -43.25 -2.82
N SER A 254 14.37 -43.57 -2.07
CA SER A 254 15.05 -42.61 -1.22
C SER A 254 15.77 -41.52 -2.03
N GLN A 255 16.39 -41.90 -3.15
CA GLN A 255 17.12 -40.96 -4.01
C GLN A 255 16.16 -39.97 -4.68
N ILE A 256 15.06 -40.47 -5.27
CA ILE A 256 14.06 -39.61 -5.92
C ILE A 256 13.41 -38.70 -4.87
N LEU A 257 13.03 -39.22 -3.70
CA LEU A 257 12.40 -38.42 -2.65
C LEU A 257 13.32 -37.24 -2.22
N LEU A 258 14.60 -37.52 -1.96
CA LEU A 258 15.56 -36.49 -1.54
C LEU A 258 15.73 -35.41 -2.61
N VAL A 259 15.93 -35.81 -3.87
CA VAL A 259 16.19 -34.89 -4.99
C VAL A 259 15.00 -33.97 -5.26
N PHE A 260 13.77 -34.41 -4.96
CA PHE A 260 12.57 -33.61 -5.10
C PHE A 260 12.27 -32.72 -3.88
N PHE A 261 12.35 -33.26 -2.66
CA PHE A 261 11.98 -32.50 -1.48
C PHE A 261 13.02 -31.45 -1.11
N LEU A 262 14.30 -31.68 -1.41
CA LEU A 262 15.36 -30.73 -1.07
C LEU A 262 15.15 -29.35 -1.75
N PRO A 263 14.85 -29.24 -3.06
CA PRO A 263 14.48 -27.96 -3.67
C PRO A 263 13.26 -27.29 -3.04
N LEU A 264 12.22 -28.07 -2.70
CA LEU A 264 10.99 -27.53 -2.09
C LEU A 264 11.27 -26.92 -0.71
N VAL A 265 12.02 -27.65 0.13
CA VAL A 265 12.45 -27.14 1.45
C VAL A 265 13.32 -25.90 1.29
N MET A 266 14.27 -25.92 0.36
CA MET A 266 15.13 -24.77 0.09
C MET A 266 14.33 -23.55 -0.38
N ALA A 267 13.29 -23.73 -1.21
CA ALA A 267 12.43 -22.64 -1.65
C ALA A 267 11.66 -22.01 -0.47
N VAL A 268 11.13 -22.83 0.43
CA VAL A 268 10.44 -22.33 1.65
C VAL A 268 11.41 -21.60 2.57
N LEU A 269 12.62 -22.14 2.78
CA LEU A 269 13.65 -21.47 3.57
C LEU A 269 14.09 -20.13 2.95
N HIS A 270 14.27 -20.10 1.63
CA HIS A 270 14.62 -18.89 0.91
C HIS A 270 13.51 -17.82 1.04
N LEU A 271 12.25 -18.22 0.90
CA LEU A 271 11.10 -17.33 1.10
C LEU A 271 11.01 -16.84 2.55
N ALA A 272 11.25 -17.69 3.54
CA ALA A 272 11.25 -17.31 4.94
C ALA A 272 12.32 -16.23 5.23
N PHE A 273 13.51 -16.35 4.63
CA PHE A 273 14.55 -15.33 4.71
C PHE A 273 14.18 -14.04 3.97
N ALA A 274 13.49 -14.16 2.83
CA ALA A 274 13.04 -13.01 2.03
C ALA A 274 11.81 -12.30 2.61
N PHE A 275 11.06 -12.93 3.52
CA PHE A 275 9.78 -12.42 4.04
C PHE A 275 9.88 -11.01 4.63
N PRO A 276 10.88 -10.65 5.46
CA PRO A 276 11.01 -9.27 5.99
C PRO A 276 11.22 -8.23 4.89
N MET A 277 11.90 -8.59 3.80
CA MET A 277 12.08 -7.71 2.64
C MET A 277 10.76 -7.54 1.88
N LEU A 278 10.02 -8.64 1.68
CA LEU A 278 8.70 -8.61 1.03
C LEU A 278 7.70 -7.76 1.82
N GLU A 279 7.67 -7.91 3.14
CA GLU A 279 6.83 -7.10 4.03
C GLU A 279 7.12 -5.61 3.87
N LYS A 280 8.40 -5.20 3.87
CA LYS A 280 8.79 -3.80 3.67
C LYS A 280 8.42 -3.25 2.30
N ILE A 281 8.60 -4.04 1.24
CA ILE A 281 8.20 -3.62 -0.12
C ILE A 281 6.68 -3.39 -0.17
N LEU A 282 5.89 -4.30 0.42
CA LEU A 282 4.43 -4.18 0.44
C LEU A 282 3.95 -3.04 1.35
N LEU A 283 4.64 -2.77 2.45
CA LEU A 283 4.40 -1.60 3.31
C LEU A 283 4.54 -0.30 2.52
N VAL A 284 5.59 -0.16 1.71
CA VAL A 284 5.78 1.02 0.84
C VAL A 284 4.66 1.16 -0.21
N MET A 285 4.04 0.05 -0.60
CA MET A 285 2.88 0.04 -1.50
C MET A 285 1.55 0.29 -0.77
N GLY A 286 1.57 0.63 0.53
CA GLY A 286 0.37 0.90 1.32
C GLY A 286 -0.32 -0.37 1.87
N LEU A 287 0.33 -1.54 1.81
CA LEU A 287 -0.18 -2.76 2.43
C LEU A 287 0.51 -2.98 3.79
N ALA A 288 -0.11 -2.44 4.85
CA ALA A 288 0.43 -2.54 6.21
C ALA A 288 -0.04 -3.76 7.01
N ASN A 289 -0.89 -4.62 6.45
CA ASN A 289 -1.42 -5.77 7.17
C ASN A 289 -0.49 -6.99 7.08
N THR A 290 0.49 -7.07 7.99
CA THR A 290 1.46 -8.19 8.05
C THR A 290 0.77 -9.56 8.17
N GLN A 291 -0.34 -9.65 8.91
CA GLN A 291 -1.07 -10.91 9.05
C GLN A 291 -1.65 -11.38 7.70
N LEU A 292 -2.22 -10.46 6.93
CA LEU A 292 -2.74 -10.75 5.59
C LEU A 292 -1.62 -11.13 4.63
N ILE A 293 -0.49 -10.45 4.70
CA ILE A 293 0.72 -10.77 3.90
C ILE A 293 1.23 -12.18 4.25
N LEU A 294 1.28 -12.53 5.53
CA LEU A 294 1.71 -13.85 5.98
C LEU A 294 0.74 -14.95 5.50
N LEU A 295 -0.57 -14.75 5.67
CA LEU A 295 -1.58 -15.74 5.27
C LEU A 295 -1.61 -15.96 3.75
N SER A 296 -1.48 -14.89 2.97
CA SER A 296 -1.39 -14.99 1.50
C SER A 296 -0.10 -15.69 1.07
N THR A 297 1.03 -15.39 1.71
CA THR A 297 2.32 -16.08 1.47
C THR A 297 2.22 -17.57 1.77
N LEU A 298 1.63 -17.96 2.90
CA LEU A 298 1.40 -19.36 3.26
C LEU A 298 0.46 -20.05 2.28
N GLY A 299 -0.57 -19.34 1.79
CA GLY A 299 -1.45 -19.81 0.72
C GLY A 299 -0.69 -20.12 -0.58
N CYS A 300 0.18 -19.21 -1.02
CA CYS A 300 1.04 -19.41 -2.19
C CYS A 300 1.98 -20.61 -2.01
N VAL A 301 2.60 -20.76 -0.83
CA VAL A 301 3.45 -21.93 -0.51
C VAL A 301 2.64 -23.22 -0.57
N ALA A 302 1.42 -23.24 -0.04
CA ALA A 302 0.56 -24.42 -0.07
C ALA A 302 0.17 -24.82 -1.51
N VAL A 303 -0.22 -23.86 -2.35
CA VAL A 303 -0.54 -24.09 -3.77
C VAL A 303 0.70 -24.58 -4.52
N PHE A 304 1.85 -23.95 -4.30
CA PHE A 304 3.11 -24.35 -4.94
C PHE A 304 3.54 -25.76 -4.51
N ALA A 305 3.49 -26.07 -3.21
CA ALA A 305 3.81 -27.38 -2.68
C ALA A 305 2.88 -28.46 -3.24
N LEU A 306 1.57 -28.19 -3.32
CA LEU A 306 0.59 -29.11 -3.91
C LEU A 306 0.93 -29.41 -5.38
N ALA A 307 1.18 -28.37 -6.17
CA ALA A 307 1.56 -28.54 -7.57
C ALA A 307 2.88 -29.31 -7.71
N TYR A 308 3.86 -29.04 -6.85
CA TYR A 308 5.15 -29.75 -6.84
C TYR A 308 4.99 -31.23 -6.49
N LEU A 309 4.13 -31.56 -5.52
CA LEU A 309 3.80 -32.95 -5.16
C LEU A 309 3.11 -33.69 -6.30
N ILE A 310 2.23 -33.01 -7.06
CA ILE A 310 1.61 -33.58 -8.26
C ILE A 310 2.69 -33.89 -9.32
N ILE A 311 3.60 -32.95 -9.58
CA ILE A 311 4.72 -33.16 -10.52
C ILE A 311 5.58 -34.34 -10.07
N TYR A 312 5.92 -34.43 -8.78
CA TYR A 312 6.64 -35.57 -8.21
C TYR A 312 5.91 -36.89 -8.48
N ALA A 313 4.61 -36.98 -8.18
CA ALA A 313 3.85 -38.21 -8.36
C ALA A 313 3.84 -38.66 -9.84
N LEU A 314 3.69 -37.71 -10.78
CA LEU A 314 3.70 -37.99 -12.21
C LEU A 314 5.07 -38.47 -12.70
N THR A 315 6.13 -37.78 -12.29
CA THR A 315 7.50 -38.04 -12.78
C THR A 315 8.14 -39.26 -12.14
N ALA A 316 7.92 -39.49 -10.83
CA ALA A 316 8.36 -40.71 -10.15
C ALA A 316 7.72 -41.95 -10.76
N ARG A 317 6.43 -41.90 -11.12
CA ARG A 317 5.75 -43.00 -11.81
C ARG A 317 6.41 -43.33 -13.15
N THR A 318 6.78 -42.31 -13.91
CA THR A 318 7.52 -42.48 -15.17
C THR A 318 8.88 -43.14 -14.94
N TYR A 319 9.65 -42.69 -13.94
CA TYR A 319 10.92 -43.29 -13.57
C TYR A 319 10.76 -44.78 -13.21
N TYR A 320 9.83 -45.12 -12.32
CA TYR A 320 9.59 -46.52 -11.91
C TYR A 320 9.23 -47.41 -13.09
N ASN A 321 8.35 -46.94 -13.98
CA ASN A 321 7.98 -47.70 -15.17
C ASN A 321 9.19 -47.96 -16.08
N ILE A 322 10.07 -46.98 -16.28
CA ILE A 322 11.27 -47.16 -17.11
C ILE A 322 12.18 -48.23 -16.51
N VAL A 323 12.43 -48.18 -15.19
CA VAL A 323 13.32 -49.14 -14.52
C VAL A 323 12.69 -50.54 -14.45
N GLU A 324 11.41 -50.67 -14.12
CA GLU A 324 10.73 -51.98 -14.02
C GLU A 324 10.57 -52.66 -15.40
N THR A 325 10.44 -51.90 -16.50
CA THR A 325 10.31 -52.47 -17.86
C THR A 325 11.67 -52.88 -18.44
N ALA A 326 12.78 -52.33 -17.93
CA ALA A 326 14.13 -52.59 -18.42
C ALA A 326 14.90 -53.66 -17.60
N ALA A 327 14.40 -54.03 -16.42
CA ALA A 327 14.93 -55.10 -15.58
C ALA A 327 14.45 -56.48 -16.06
#